data_AF-A0A378WQ49-F1
#
_entry.id   AF-A0A378WQ49-F1
#
_cell.length_a   1.000
_cell.length_b   1.000
_cell.length_c   1.000
_cell.angle_alpha   90.00
_cell.angle_beta   90.00
_cell.angle_gamma   90.00
#
_symmetry.space_group_name_H-M   'P 1'
#
loop_
_entity.id
_entity.type
_entity.pdbx_description
1 polymer ?
#
loop_
_entity_poly.entity_id
_entity_poly.type
_entity_poly.pdbx_seq_one_letter_code
_entity_poly.pdbx_strand_id
1 'polypeptide(L)'
;MALFGTAAAALESAWYRDARTAGVVHEIVLVGGVVALSAGAQIAGRAGLGTVVTTAVGTWIALGGTTLARTGRDMADRLEAGELNSAREVLPALCGRDPEVLDADGLARAAAESIAENTSDATVAPLVWGAIAGVPGVLGYRAINTLDAMVGYRNERYRNFGWAAARVDDLANLLPARVSGALTVVLAPLVGGRPGDAWRAWRRDAGAHPSPNAGVAEATMAGALGVALGGRTEYRHGTEMRPVLGDGRTPQVPDLRRAVRLSNGVQLAAAVAAAVTAYALGCRRSARAELPA
;
A
#
# COMPACT_ATOMS: atom_id res chain seq x y z
N MET A 1 3.52 -0.18 -15.83
CA MET A 1 4.43 0.37 -14.80
C MET A 1 5.87 0.46 -15.27
N ALA A 2 6.42 -0.54 -15.96
CA ALA A 2 7.77 -0.46 -16.54
C ALA A 2 7.97 0.84 -17.37
N LEU A 3 7.03 1.18 -18.27
CA LEU A 3 7.15 2.39 -19.09
C LEU A 3 7.15 3.70 -18.27
N PHE A 4 6.25 3.83 -17.28
CA PHE A 4 6.21 5.01 -16.40
C PHE A 4 7.48 5.12 -15.57
N GLY A 5 7.95 4.01 -14.97
CA GLY A 5 9.19 3.98 -14.21
C GLY A 5 10.42 4.29 -15.07
N THR A 6 10.48 3.77 -16.30
CA THR A 6 11.55 4.13 -17.25
C THR A 6 11.51 5.62 -17.61
N ALA A 7 10.33 6.17 -17.88
CA ALA A 7 10.17 7.60 -18.17
C ALA A 7 10.54 8.47 -16.96
N ALA A 8 10.14 8.06 -15.75
CA ALA A 8 10.50 8.73 -14.51
C ALA A 8 12.02 8.71 -14.31
N ALA A 9 12.67 7.56 -14.45
CA ALA A 9 14.13 7.44 -14.33
C ALA A 9 14.88 8.26 -15.40
N ALA A 10 14.37 8.27 -16.64
CA ALA A 10 14.94 9.08 -17.71
C ALA A 10 14.86 10.58 -17.38
N LEU A 11 13.69 11.06 -16.95
CA LEU A 11 13.52 12.45 -16.54
C LEU A 11 14.36 12.79 -15.31
N GLU A 12 14.41 11.92 -14.30
CA GLU A 12 15.31 12.06 -13.14
C GLU A 12 16.74 12.28 -13.63
N SER A 13 17.27 11.40 -14.48
CA SER A 13 18.65 11.54 -14.98
C SER A 13 18.90 12.83 -15.76
N ALA A 14 17.87 13.36 -16.46
CA ALA A 14 17.99 14.55 -17.27
C ALA A 14 18.01 15.86 -16.47
N TRP A 15 17.30 15.93 -15.34
CA TRP A 15 17.13 17.18 -14.58
C TRP A 15 17.40 17.08 -13.09
N TYR A 16 17.99 15.97 -12.61
CA TYR A 16 18.34 15.79 -11.21
C TYR A 16 19.19 16.96 -10.72
N ARG A 17 18.77 17.53 -9.59
CA ARG A 17 19.53 18.47 -8.78
C ARG A 17 19.23 18.15 -7.33
N ASP A 18 20.21 18.29 -6.44
CA ASP A 18 20.01 18.18 -4.99
C ASP A 18 19.23 19.40 -4.46
N ALA A 19 17.98 19.53 -4.90
CA ALA A 19 17.11 20.66 -4.63
C ALA A 19 15.65 20.20 -4.61
N ARG A 20 14.90 20.68 -3.62
CA ARG A 20 13.46 20.37 -3.49
C ARG A 20 12.66 20.85 -4.69
N THR A 21 13.04 21.96 -5.31
CA THR A 21 12.35 22.50 -6.49
C THR A 21 12.44 21.56 -7.70
N ALA A 22 13.58 20.91 -7.93
CA ALA A 22 13.72 19.91 -9.00
C ALA A 22 12.82 18.69 -8.73
N GLY A 23 12.76 18.25 -7.47
CA GLY A 23 11.84 17.21 -7.02
C GLY A 23 10.36 17.55 -7.22
N VAL A 24 9.96 18.76 -6.84
CA VAL A 24 8.58 19.25 -7.02
C VAL A 24 8.20 19.31 -8.50
N VAL A 25 9.09 19.79 -9.37
CA VAL A 25 8.85 19.80 -10.82
C VAL A 25 8.71 18.36 -11.35
N HIS A 26 9.56 17.44 -10.90
CA HIS A 26 9.51 16.04 -11.30
C HIS A 26 8.17 15.39 -10.94
N GLU A 27 7.73 15.60 -9.70
CA GLU A 27 6.44 15.13 -9.17
C GLU A 27 5.26 15.69 -9.98
N ILE A 28 5.22 17.02 -10.16
CA ILE A 28 4.12 17.71 -10.87
C ILE A 28 4.04 17.24 -12.32
N VAL A 29 5.17 17.14 -13.03
CA VAL A 29 5.15 16.77 -14.44
C VAL A 29 4.66 15.33 -14.63
N LEU A 30 5.15 14.40 -13.80
CA LEU A 30 4.82 12.98 -13.97
C LEU A 30 3.42 12.65 -13.47
N VAL A 31 3.07 13.05 -12.24
CA VAL A 31 1.74 12.79 -11.67
C VAL A 31 0.69 13.63 -12.41
N GLY A 32 0.96 14.92 -12.61
CA GLY A 32 0.07 15.82 -13.34
C GLY A 32 -0.15 15.37 -14.79
N GLY A 33 0.90 14.88 -15.45
CA GLY A 33 0.80 14.29 -16.79
C GLY A 33 -0.11 13.06 -16.84
N VAL A 34 0.05 12.12 -15.90
CA VAL A 34 -0.81 10.92 -15.82
C VAL A 34 -2.27 11.29 -15.55
N VAL A 35 -2.51 12.20 -14.59
CA VAL A 35 -3.87 12.65 -14.25
C VAL A 35 -4.51 13.41 -15.41
N ALA A 36 -3.79 14.34 -16.05
CA ALA A 36 -4.31 15.13 -17.16
C ALA A 36 -4.64 14.26 -18.39
N LEU A 37 -3.76 13.32 -18.75
CA LEU A 37 -3.98 12.41 -19.88
C LEU A 37 -5.16 11.47 -19.62
N SER A 38 -5.26 10.91 -18.42
CA SER A 38 -6.38 10.02 -18.06
C SER A 38 -7.71 10.76 -17.96
N ALA A 39 -7.73 11.95 -17.36
CA ALA A 39 -8.93 12.79 -17.30
C ALA A 39 -9.35 13.27 -18.69
N GLY A 40 -8.41 13.70 -19.54
CA GLY A 40 -8.68 14.09 -20.92
C GLY A 40 -9.25 12.95 -21.75
N ALA A 41 -8.71 11.74 -21.63
CA ALA A 41 -9.24 10.56 -22.30
C ALA A 41 -10.67 10.21 -21.84
N GLN A 42 -10.97 10.42 -20.56
CA GLN A 42 -12.31 10.20 -19.99
C GLN A 42 -13.33 11.25 -20.47
N ILE A 43 -12.94 12.53 -20.50
CA ILE A 43 -13.80 13.65 -20.96
C ILE A 43 -14.08 13.55 -22.45
N ALA A 44 -13.09 13.14 -23.26
CA ALA A 44 -13.23 13.02 -24.71
C ALA A 44 -14.21 11.93 -25.18
N GLY A 45 -14.96 11.30 -24.26
CA GLY A 45 -16.09 10.43 -24.61
C GLY A 45 -15.69 9.19 -25.40
N ARG A 46 -14.41 8.77 -25.34
CA ARG A 46 -13.94 7.54 -25.97
C ARG A 46 -14.45 6.34 -25.17
N ALA A 47 -15.76 6.11 -25.21
CA ALA A 47 -16.51 5.18 -24.37
C ALA A 47 -15.96 3.73 -24.43
N GLY A 48 -15.39 3.32 -25.57
CA GLY A 48 -14.69 2.03 -25.69
C GLY A 48 -13.37 1.99 -24.91
N LEU A 49 -12.57 3.06 -24.96
CA LEU A 49 -11.31 3.18 -24.24
C LEU A 49 -11.52 3.37 -22.74
N GLY A 50 -12.56 4.10 -22.31
CA GLY A 50 -12.89 4.27 -20.90
C GLY A 50 -13.19 2.94 -20.21
N THR A 51 -13.99 2.08 -20.84
CA THR A 51 -14.27 0.72 -20.34
C THR A 51 -13.02 -0.14 -20.34
N VAL A 52 -12.23 -0.13 -21.42
CA VAL A 52 -10.96 -0.89 -21.49
C VAL A 52 -9.98 -0.46 -20.40
N VAL A 53 -9.79 0.85 -20.19
CA VAL A 53 -8.89 1.37 -19.16
C VAL A 53 -9.41 1.05 -17.76
N THR A 54 -10.71 1.21 -17.51
CA THR A 54 -11.31 0.87 -16.21
C THR A 54 -11.15 -0.62 -15.91
N THR A 55 -11.43 -1.50 -16.88
CA THR A 55 -11.26 -2.94 -16.75
C THR A 55 -9.79 -3.31 -16.57
N ALA A 56 -8.88 -2.71 -17.33
CA ALA A 56 -7.44 -2.97 -17.20
C ALA A 56 -6.91 -2.54 -15.82
N VAL A 57 -7.33 -1.37 -15.34
CA VAL A 57 -6.97 -0.85 -14.02
C VAL A 57 -7.55 -1.71 -12.90
N GLY A 58 -8.84 -2.06 -12.98
CA GLY A 58 -9.49 -2.95 -12.00
C GLY A 58 -8.85 -4.33 -11.97
N THR A 59 -8.55 -4.90 -13.14
CA THR A 59 -7.81 -6.17 -13.26
C THR A 59 -6.43 -6.05 -12.64
N TRP A 60 -5.72 -4.94 -12.88
CA TRP A 60 -4.39 -4.72 -12.36
C TRP A 60 -4.36 -4.56 -10.83
N ILE A 61 -5.33 -3.84 -10.23
CA ILE A 61 -5.49 -3.79 -8.76
C ILE A 61 -5.74 -5.20 -8.21
N ALA A 62 -6.65 -5.96 -8.83
CA ALA A 62 -6.94 -7.32 -8.41
C ALA A 62 -5.70 -8.23 -8.51
N LEU A 63 -4.88 -8.06 -9.55
CA LEU A 63 -3.60 -8.77 -9.68
C LEU A 63 -2.60 -8.37 -8.60
N GLY A 64 -2.52 -7.09 -8.23
CA GLY A 64 -1.64 -6.59 -7.16
C GLY A 64 -1.96 -7.25 -5.83
N GLY A 65 -3.22 -7.19 -5.41
CA GLY A 65 -3.70 -7.84 -4.20
C GLY A 65 -3.53 -9.36 -4.20
N THR A 66 -3.81 -10.01 -5.34
CA THR A 66 -3.60 -11.46 -5.52
C THR A 66 -2.13 -11.84 -5.43
N THR A 67 -1.23 -11.00 -5.95
CA THR A 67 0.22 -11.22 -5.91
C THR A 67 0.71 -11.13 -4.48
N LEU A 68 0.34 -10.07 -3.75
CA LEU A 68 0.70 -9.92 -2.33
C LEU A 68 0.27 -11.13 -1.50
N ALA A 69 -0.98 -11.57 -1.66
CA ALA A 69 -1.50 -12.73 -0.95
C ALA A 69 -0.87 -14.06 -1.36
N ARG A 70 -0.40 -14.18 -2.61
CA ARG A 70 0.33 -15.36 -3.09
C ARG A 70 1.74 -15.39 -2.52
N THR A 71 2.48 -14.28 -2.61
CA THR A 71 3.83 -14.15 -2.06
C THR A 71 3.84 -14.37 -0.55
N GLY A 72 2.88 -13.80 0.18
CA GLY A 72 2.75 -14.04 1.62
C GLY A 72 2.42 -15.49 1.97
N ARG A 73 1.64 -16.20 1.14
CA ARG A 73 1.38 -17.64 1.31
C ARG A 73 2.62 -18.48 1.02
N ASP A 74 3.30 -18.23 -0.10
CA ASP A 74 4.55 -18.92 -0.46
C ASP A 74 5.60 -18.76 0.66
N MET A 75 5.72 -17.54 1.22
CA MET A 75 6.56 -17.28 2.38
C MET A 75 6.15 -18.13 3.61
N ALA A 76 4.86 -18.16 3.94
CA ALA A 76 4.37 -18.96 5.05
C ALA A 76 4.60 -20.46 4.83
N ASP A 77 4.33 -20.98 3.64
CA ASP A 77 4.48 -22.38 3.27
C ASP A 77 5.95 -22.82 3.41
N ARG A 78 6.91 -22.03 2.91
CA ARG A 78 8.35 -22.30 3.04
C ARG A 78 8.83 -22.26 4.48
N LEU A 79 8.36 -21.28 5.27
CA LEU A 79 8.72 -21.18 6.69
C LEU A 79 8.14 -22.35 7.51
N GLU A 80 6.91 -22.79 7.23
CA GLU A 80 6.30 -23.96 7.89
C GLU A 80 7.02 -25.25 7.54
N ALA A 81 7.54 -25.37 6.32
CA ALA A 81 8.35 -26.50 5.87
C ALA A 81 9.79 -26.48 6.43
N GLY A 82 10.20 -25.42 7.13
CA GLY A 82 11.56 -25.24 7.63
C GLY A 82 12.58 -24.89 6.54
N GLU A 83 12.13 -24.48 5.36
CA GLU A 83 12.96 -24.15 4.20
C GLU A 83 13.47 -22.70 4.26
N LEU A 84 14.33 -22.41 5.23
CA LEU A 84 14.75 -21.03 5.53
C LEU A 84 15.42 -20.32 4.34
N ASN A 85 16.30 -21.01 3.61
CA ASN A 85 16.97 -20.44 2.43
C ASN A 85 15.96 -20.10 1.33
N SER A 86 15.02 -21.00 1.06
CA SER A 86 13.93 -20.76 0.12
C SER A 86 13.07 -19.57 0.54
N ALA A 87 12.81 -19.38 1.85
CA ALA A 87 12.04 -18.26 2.36
C ALA A 87 12.81 -16.92 2.21
N ARG A 88 14.14 -16.93 2.37
CA ARG A 88 14.99 -15.74 2.14
C ARG A 88 14.92 -15.22 0.72
N GLU A 89 14.80 -16.10 -0.27
CA GLU A 89 14.63 -15.72 -1.68
C GLU A 89 13.31 -14.99 -1.96
N VAL A 90 12.27 -15.23 -1.14
CA VAL A 90 10.94 -14.64 -1.30
C VAL A 90 10.85 -13.24 -0.68
N LEU A 91 11.53 -13.01 0.44
CA LEU A 91 11.42 -11.77 1.21
C LEU A 91 11.64 -10.47 0.38
N PRO A 92 12.61 -10.40 -0.56
CA PRO A 92 12.83 -9.21 -1.40
C PRO A 92 11.62 -8.79 -2.24
N ALA A 93 10.71 -9.71 -2.55
CA ALA A 93 9.46 -9.41 -3.25
C ALA A 93 8.42 -8.73 -2.35
N LEU A 94 8.62 -8.74 -1.02
CA LEU A 94 7.76 -8.13 -0.02
C LEU A 94 8.37 -6.84 0.56
N CYS A 95 9.66 -6.85 0.91
CA CYS A 95 10.31 -5.69 1.51
C CYS A 95 11.82 -5.64 1.26
N GLY A 96 12.43 -4.47 1.46
CA GLY A 96 13.87 -4.23 1.25
C GLY A 96 14.78 -4.63 2.43
N ARG A 97 14.34 -5.49 3.34
CA ARG A 97 15.16 -5.97 4.47
C ARG A 97 16.18 -6.99 4.01
N ASP A 98 17.29 -7.11 4.74
CA ASP A 98 18.30 -8.12 4.43
C ASP A 98 17.81 -9.50 4.90
N PRO A 99 17.51 -10.45 4.00
CA PRO A 99 16.99 -11.75 4.41
C PRO A 99 18.03 -12.62 5.12
N GLU A 100 19.33 -12.40 4.85
CA GLU A 100 20.41 -13.28 5.33
C GLU A 100 20.65 -13.18 6.84
N VAL A 101 20.33 -12.03 7.42
CA VAL A 101 20.48 -11.77 8.87
C VAL A 101 19.23 -12.13 9.67
N LEU A 102 18.16 -12.59 9.00
CA LEU A 102 16.89 -12.92 9.63
C LEU A 102 16.75 -14.44 9.84
N ASP A 103 16.27 -14.79 11.03
CA ASP A 103 15.78 -16.12 11.36
C ASP A 103 14.30 -16.28 10.94
N ALA A 104 13.71 -17.45 11.17
CA ALA A 104 12.35 -17.74 10.73
C ALA A 104 11.31 -16.76 11.29
N ASP A 105 11.42 -16.37 12.56
CA ASP A 105 10.51 -15.42 13.20
C ASP A 105 10.77 -13.98 12.70
N GLY A 106 12.04 -13.61 12.48
CA GLY A 106 12.41 -12.34 11.86
C GLY A 106 11.85 -12.19 10.44
N LEU A 107 11.91 -13.26 9.65
CA LEU A 107 11.30 -13.36 8.33
C LEU A 107 9.77 -13.27 8.39
N ALA A 108 9.13 -13.99 9.32
CA ALA A 108 7.68 -13.94 9.52
C ALA A 108 7.21 -12.53 9.91
N ARG A 109 7.91 -11.87 10.83
CA ARG A 109 7.65 -10.48 11.23
C ARG A 109 7.81 -9.52 10.07
N ALA A 110 8.91 -9.60 9.33
CA ALA A 110 9.16 -8.74 8.17
C ALA A 110 8.09 -8.88 7.08
N ALA A 111 7.68 -10.12 6.81
CA ALA A 111 6.61 -10.39 5.86
C ALA A 111 5.25 -9.89 6.38
N ALA A 112 4.94 -10.05 7.67
CA ALA A 112 3.68 -9.58 8.25
C ALA A 112 3.56 -8.04 8.22
N GLU A 113 4.63 -7.32 8.52
CA GLU A 113 4.69 -5.86 8.43
C GLU A 113 4.48 -5.39 6.99
N SER A 114 5.21 -5.99 6.05
CA SER A 114 5.05 -5.71 4.62
C SER A 114 3.64 -6.01 4.10
N ILE A 115 3.02 -7.12 4.52
CA ILE A 115 1.64 -7.44 4.15
C ILE A 115 0.68 -6.38 4.68
N ALA A 116 0.85 -5.93 5.92
CA ALA A 116 0.00 -4.89 6.50
C ALA A 116 0.09 -3.58 5.70
N GLU A 117 1.30 -3.09 5.46
CA GLU A 117 1.58 -1.87 4.70
C GLU A 117 1.05 -1.99 3.25
N ASN A 118 1.47 -3.03 2.52
CA ASN A 118 1.08 -3.21 1.12
C ASN A 118 -0.42 -3.50 0.94
N THR A 119 -1.13 -4.00 1.95
CA THR A 119 -2.59 -4.13 1.87
C THR A 119 -3.25 -2.76 1.73
N SER A 120 -2.77 -1.77 2.50
CA SER A 120 -3.19 -0.37 2.36
C SER A 120 -2.82 0.15 0.99
N ASP A 121 -1.54 0.08 0.63
CA ASP A 121 -1.00 0.89 -0.46
C ASP A 121 -1.26 0.28 -1.84
N ALA A 122 -1.26 -1.05 -1.96
CA ALA A 122 -1.43 -1.73 -3.23
C ALA A 122 -2.89 -2.02 -3.58
N THR A 123 -3.80 -2.03 -2.59
CA THR A 123 -5.20 -2.39 -2.80
C THR A 123 -6.18 -1.36 -2.28
N VAL A 124 -6.15 -1.02 -0.99
CA VAL A 124 -7.15 -0.12 -0.40
C VAL A 124 -7.04 1.29 -0.99
N ALA A 125 -5.84 1.85 -1.12
CA ALA A 125 -5.63 3.19 -1.65
C ALA A 125 -6.07 3.36 -3.11
N PRO A 126 -5.70 2.47 -4.05
CA PRO A 126 -6.26 2.49 -5.40
C PRO A 126 -7.79 2.42 -5.42
N LEU A 127 -8.41 1.59 -4.58
CA LEU A 127 -9.86 1.46 -4.52
C LEU A 127 -10.55 2.73 -3.99
N VAL A 128 -9.98 3.36 -2.95
CA VAL A 128 -10.48 4.62 -2.39
C VAL A 128 -10.38 5.74 -3.42
N TRP A 129 -9.21 5.92 -4.04
CA TRP A 129 -9.03 6.96 -5.06
C TRP A 129 -9.84 6.69 -6.33
N GLY A 130 -10.04 5.42 -6.69
CA GLY A 130 -10.95 5.01 -7.76
C GLY A 130 -12.41 5.34 -7.46
N ALA A 131 -12.86 5.17 -6.22
CA ALA A 131 -14.22 5.55 -5.82
C ALA A 131 -14.43 7.09 -5.82
N ILE A 132 -13.39 7.86 -5.47
CA ILE A 132 -13.46 9.33 -5.40
C ILE A 132 -13.34 9.98 -6.78
N ALA A 133 -12.33 9.59 -7.56
CA ALA A 133 -11.91 10.28 -8.77
C ALA A 133 -11.90 9.37 -10.02
N GLY A 134 -12.38 8.13 -9.92
CA GLY A 134 -12.44 7.19 -11.05
C GLY A 134 -11.04 6.78 -11.52
N VAL A 135 -10.93 6.50 -12.83
CA VAL A 135 -9.67 6.10 -13.47
C VAL A 135 -8.52 7.08 -13.21
N PRO A 136 -8.70 8.42 -13.33
CA PRO A 136 -7.65 9.38 -12.99
C PRO A 136 -7.16 9.27 -11.55
N GLY A 137 -8.06 8.98 -10.61
CA GLY A 137 -7.70 8.77 -9.20
C GLY A 137 -6.79 7.56 -9.02
N VAL A 138 -7.16 6.42 -9.61
CA VAL A 138 -6.34 5.20 -9.51
C VAL A 138 -4.96 5.40 -10.15
N LEU A 139 -4.92 5.92 -11.37
CA LEU A 139 -3.68 6.10 -12.11
C LEU A 139 -2.79 7.17 -11.47
N GLY A 140 -3.38 8.27 -10.99
CA GLY A 140 -2.69 9.32 -10.27
C GLY A 140 -2.08 8.81 -8.96
N TYR A 141 -2.87 8.13 -8.12
CA TYR A 141 -2.36 7.52 -6.90
C TYR A 141 -1.21 6.54 -7.18
N ARG A 142 -1.32 5.73 -8.23
CA ARG A 142 -0.25 4.81 -8.55
C ARG A 142 1.00 5.49 -9.08
N ALA A 143 0.87 6.60 -9.81
CA ALA A 143 2.01 7.41 -10.19
C ALA A 143 2.73 7.94 -8.94
N ILE A 144 1.98 8.51 -7.98
CA ILE A 144 2.50 8.98 -6.69
C ILE A 144 3.26 7.87 -5.96
N ASN A 145 2.61 6.72 -5.73
CA ASN A 145 3.20 5.60 -5.01
C ASN A 145 4.42 5.00 -5.73
N THR A 146 4.45 5.05 -7.07
CA THR A 146 5.62 4.61 -7.84
C THR A 146 6.77 5.60 -7.70
N LEU A 147 6.51 6.90 -7.70
CA LEU A 147 7.56 7.92 -7.52
C LEU A 147 8.16 7.88 -6.13
N ASP A 148 7.35 7.70 -5.09
CA ASP A 148 7.87 7.53 -3.72
C ASP A 148 8.78 6.29 -3.62
N ALA A 149 8.36 5.15 -4.19
CA ALA A 149 9.19 3.95 -4.22
C ALA A 149 10.48 4.10 -5.04
N MET A 150 10.56 5.06 -5.96
CA MET A 150 11.76 5.29 -6.78
C MET A 150 12.71 6.32 -6.17
N VAL A 151 12.17 7.44 -5.68
CA VAL A 151 12.96 8.60 -5.27
C VAL A 151 12.62 9.12 -3.88
N GLY A 152 11.66 8.55 -3.15
CA GLY A 152 11.23 9.01 -1.82
C GLY A 152 12.19 8.70 -0.65
N TYR A 153 13.32 8.03 -0.94
CA TYR A 153 14.26 7.59 0.09
C TYR A 153 14.95 8.75 0.83
N ARG A 154 15.13 8.59 2.13
CA ARG A 154 15.92 9.51 2.97
C ARG A 154 17.41 9.14 2.93
N ASN A 155 18.04 9.29 1.76
CA ASN A 155 19.49 9.11 1.59
C ASN A 155 20.15 10.38 1.03
N GLU A 156 21.48 10.41 0.93
CA GLU A 156 22.22 11.59 0.48
C GLU A 156 21.78 12.12 -0.89
N ARG A 157 21.39 11.23 -1.80
CA ARG A 157 20.92 11.57 -3.15
C ARG A 157 19.49 12.12 -3.13
N TYR A 158 18.59 11.50 -2.39
CA TYR A 158 17.16 11.75 -2.51
C TYR A 158 16.56 12.62 -1.40
N ARG A 159 17.33 12.97 -0.36
CA ARG A 159 16.84 13.79 0.77
C ARG A 159 16.13 15.08 0.34
N ASN A 160 16.64 15.80 -0.66
CA ASN A 160 15.99 17.00 -1.16
C ASN A 160 15.15 16.74 -2.42
N PHE A 161 15.68 16.00 -3.39
CA PHE A 161 14.97 15.71 -4.64
C PHE A 161 13.69 14.87 -4.40
N GLY A 162 13.77 13.84 -3.57
CA GLY A 162 12.68 12.96 -3.20
C GLY A 162 11.62 13.53 -2.26
N TRP A 163 11.88 14.71 -1.70
CA TRP A 163 11.03 15.27 -0.64
C TRP A 163 9.57 15.45 -1.05
N ALA A 164 9.34 15.85 -2.30
CA ALA A 164 7.99 16.05 -2.83
C ALA A 164 7.24 14.71 -2.99
N ALA A 165 7.89 13.71 -3.59
CA ALA A 165 7.31 12.37 -3.77
C ALA A 165 6.89 11.75 -2.42
N ALA A 166 7.80 11.76 -1.43
CA ALA A 166 7.51 11.23 -0.11
C ALA A 166 6.37 11.97 0.60
N ARG A 167 6.31 13.31 0.47
CA ARG A 167 5.25 14.09 1.11
C ARG A 167 3.90 13.89 0.43
N VAL A 168 3.87 13.82 -0.91
CA VAL A 168 2.64 13.63 -1.68
C VAL A 168 2.10 12.23 -1.46
N ASP A 169 2.95 11.20 -1.40
CA ASP A 169 2.53 9.84 -1.04
C ASP A 169 1.95 9.79 0.38
N ASP A 170 2.67 10.35 1.36
CA ASP A 170 2.18 10.42 2.75
C ASP A 170 0.77 11.05 2.81
N LEU A 171 0.54 12.14 2.07
CA LEU A 171 -0.75 12.82 2.02
C LEU A 171 -1.81 11.98 1.28
N ALA A 172 -1.46 11.36 0.15
CA ALA A 172 -2.36 10.56 -0.65
C ALA A 172 -2.82 9.29 0.10
N ASN A 173 -2.00 8.79 1.02
CA ASN A 173 -2.29 7.61 1.84
C ASN A 173 -2.97 7.91 3.18
N LEU A 174 -3.14 9.18 3.58
CA LEU A 174 -3.80 9.52 4.85
C LEU A 174 -5.19 8.88 4.98
N LEU A 175 -6.08 9.11 4.00
CA LEU A 175 -7.42 8.55 4.03
C LEU A 175 -7.40 7.02 3.81
N PRO A 176 -6.72 6.47 2.78
CA PRO A 176 -6.62 5.03 2.57
C PRO A 176 -6.13 4.22 3.76
N ALA A 177 -5.06 4.65 4.43
CA ALA A 177 -4.50 3.92 5.57
C ALA A 177 -5.51 3.82 6.72
N ARG A 178 -6.33 4.86 6.94
CA ARG A 178 -7.38 4.88 7.97
C ARG A 178 -8.56 4.00 7.59
N VAL A 179 -8.93 3.97 6.30
CA VAL A 179 -9.92 3.01 5.78
C VAL A 179 -9.41 1.58 5.97
N SER A 180 -8.14 1.31 5.62
CA SER A 180 -7.49 0.00 5.80
C SER A 180 -7.48 -0.43 7.27
N GLY A 181 -7.07 0.47 8.17
CA GLY A 181 -7.13 0.25 9.62
C GLY A 181 -8.56 -0.04 10.11
N ALA A 182 -9.55 0.75 9.70
CA ALA A 182 -10.94 0.53 10.11
C ALA A 182 -11.48 -0.84 9.64
N LEU A 183 -11.20 -1.24 8.40
CA LEU A 183 -11.55 -2.56 7.89
C LEU A 183 -10.82 -3.66 8.66
N THR A 184 -9.54 -3.48 8.97
CA THR A 184 -8.75 -4.43 9.78
C THR A 184 -9.33 -4.60 11.18
N VAL A 185 -9.77 -3.52 11.83
CA VAL A 185 -10.47 -3.56 13.13
C VAL A 185 -11.74 -4.41 13.02
N VAL A 186 -12.60 -4.13 12.03
CA VAL A 186 -13.87 -4.86 11.84
C VAL A 186 -13.62 -6.34 11.55
N LEU A 187 -12.58 -6.64 10.79
CA LEU A 187 -12.27 -7.99 10.32
C LEU A 187 -11.32 -8.77 11.23
N ALA A 188 -10.86 -8.21 12.34
CA ALA A 188 -10.02 -8.90 13.32
C ALA A 188 -10.56 -10.28 13.76
N PRO A 189 -11.89 -10.50 13.92
CA PRO A 189 -12.44 -11.83 14.24
C PRO A 189 -12.13 -12.91 13.20
N LEU A 190 -11.88 -12.54 11.93
CA LEU A 190 -11.51 -13.51 10.89
C LEU A 190 -10.23 -14.27 11.22
N VAL A 191 -9.36 -13.72 12.07
CA VAL A 191 -8.09 -14.33 12.47
C VAL A 191 -8.05 -14.67 13.96
N GLY A 192 -9.22 -14.76 14.61
CA GLY A 192 -9.34 -15.02 16.04
C GLY A 192 -8.98 -13.81 16.92
N GLY A 193 -8.81 -12.63 16.33
CA GLY A 193 -8.55 -11.38 17.03
C GLY A 193 -9.81 -10.70 17.53
N ARG A 194 -9.65 -9.69 18.39
CA ARG A 194 -10.76 -8.85 18.88
C ARG A 194 -10.66 -7.45 18.26
N PRO A 195 -11.75 -6.89 17.72
CA PRO A 195 -11.76 -5.52 17.18
C PRO A 195 -11.24 -4.48 18.19
N GLY A 196 -11.57 -4.65 19.47
CA GLY A 196 -11.10 -3.76 20.54
C GLY A 196 -9.59 -3.76 20.72
N ASP A 197 -8.90 -4.86 20.42
CA ASP A 197 -7.44 -4.98 20.56
C ASP A 197 -6.74 -4.30 19.39
N ALA A 198 -7.23 -4.56 18.17
CA ALA A 198 -6.79 -3.88 16.95
C ALA A 198 -6.96 -2.35 17.04
N TRP A 199 -8.11 -1.89 17.53
CA TRP A 199 -8.39 -0.47 17.71
C TRP A 199 -7.52 0.17 18.81
N ARG A 200 -7.30 -0.54 19.93
CA ARG A 200 -6.41 -0.05 21.00
C ARG A 200 -4.98 0.11 20.50
N ALA A 201 -4.45 -0.89 19.79
CA ALA A 201 -3.11 -0.84 19.22
C ALA A 201 -2.97 0.31 18.22
N TRP A 202 -3.93 0.48 17.30
CA TRP A 202 -3.94 1.65 16.41
C TRP A 202 -3.85 2.96 17.20
N ARG A 203 -4.79 3.24 18.10
CA ARG A 203 -4.84 4.53 18.79
C ARG A 203 -3.59 4.83 19.62
N ARG A 204 -3.01 3.81 20.24
CA ARG A 204 -1.87 3.98 21.15
C ARG A 204 -0.55 4.05 20.40
N ASP A 205 -0.36 3.23 19.37
CA ASP A 205 0.97 2.94 18.83
C ASP A 205 1.22 3.56 17.45
N ALA A 206 0.18 3.74 16.63
CA ALA A 206 0.36 4.17 15.23
C ALA A 206 1.11 5.50 15.08
N GLY A 207 0.92 6.42 16.04
CA GLY A 207 1.57 7.74 16.03
C GLY A 207 3.07 7.72 16.31
N ALA A 208 3.61 6.61 16.85
CA ALA A 208 5.04 6.47 17.08
C ALA A 208 5.80 6.12 15.78
N HIS A 209 5.11 5.55 14.78
CA HIS A 209 5.71 5.14 13.53
C HIS A 209 6.16 6.35 12.68
N PRO A 210 7.34 6.31 12.02
CA PRO A 210 7.83 7.44 11.21
C PRO A 210 6.90 7.85 10.07
N SER A 211 6.20 6.86 9.48
CA SER A 211 5.12 7.11 8.51
C SER A 211 3.76 7.09 9.23
N PRO A 212 2.94 8.15 9.08
CA PRO A 212 1.60 8.24 9.67
C PRO A 212 0.59 7.27 9.04
N ASN A 213 0.97 6.59 7.95
CA ASN A 213 0.12 5.66 7.21
C ASN A 213 0.48 4.22 7.54
N ALA A 214 1.76 3.85 7.38
CA ALA A 214 2.24 2.53 7.74
C ALA A 214 2.01 2.23 9.24
N GLY A 215 2.16 3.24 10.12
CA GLY A 215 1.85 3.08 11.53
C GLY A 215 0.41 2.65 11.81
N VAL A 216 -0.56 3.16 11.03
CA VAL A 216 -1.96 2.73 11.15
C VAL A 216 -2.12 1.28 10.70
N ALA A 217 -1.56 0.94 9.53
CA ALA A 217 -1.68 -0.40 8.97
C ALA A 217 -1.03 -1.46 9.87
N GLU A 218 0.23 -1.25 10.25
CA GLU A 218 1.01 -2.17 11.07
C GLU A 218 0.44 -2.29 12.49
N ALA A 219 0.16 -1.18 13.20
CA ALA A 219 -0.34 -1.26 14.57
C ALA A 219 -1.72 -1.94 14.64
N THR A 220 -2.60 -1.66 13.68
CA THR A 220 -3.91 -2.30 13.64
C THR A 220 -3.79 -3.80 13.36
N MET A 221 -2.92 -4.20 12.43
CA MET A 221 -2.62 -5.62 12.15
C MET A 221 -2.04 -6.32 13.38
N ALA A 222 -1.08 -5.68 14.06
CA ALA A 222 -0.46 -6.21 15.28
C ALA A 222 -1.50 -6.51 16.36
N GLY A 223 -2.40 -5.55 16.64
CA GLY A 223 -3.49 -5.74 17.59
C GLY A 223 -4.53 -6.77 17.15
N ALA A 224 -4.82 -6.88 15.85
CA ALA A 224 -5.72 -7.91 15.32
C ALA A 224 -5.15 -9.33 15.44
N LEU A 225 -3.83 -9.48 15.28
CA LEU A 225 -3.16 -10.78 15.39
C LEU A 225 -2.79 -11.13 16.84
N GLY A 226 -2.69 -10.14 17.74
CA GLY A 226 -2.20 -10.32 19.10
C GLY A 226 -0.68 -10.49 19.15
N VAL A 227 0.04 -9.79 18.27
CA VAL A 227 1.51 -9.82 18.14
C VAL A 227 2.10 -8.43 18.36
N ALA A 228 3.42 -8.33 18.47
CA ALA A 228 4.17 -7.08 18.48
C ALA A 228 5.01 -6.95 17.21
N LEU A 229 4.75 -5.91 16.42
CA LEU A 229 5.54 -5.54 15.24
C LEU A 229 6.57 -4.46 15.60
N GLY A 230 7.53 -4.21 14.71
CA GLY A 230 8.62 -3.25 14.90
C GLY A 230 9.74 -3.80 15.77
N GLY A 231 10.41 -2.93 16.54
CA GLY A 231 11.62 -3.26 17.30
C GLY A 231 12.90 -3.23 16.45
N ARG A 232 13.90 -4.04 16.80
CA ARG A 232 15.17 -4.11 16.07
C ARG A 232 14.91 -4.64 14.65
N THR A 233 15.20 -3.81 13.65
CA THR A 233 15.05 -4.13 12.22
C THR A 233 16.40 -3.98 11.53
N GLU A 234 16.83 -5.01 10.81
CA GLU A 234 18.12 -5.02 10.12
C GLU A 234 17.93 -4.85 8.61
N TYR A 235 18.62 -3.85 8.07
CA TYR A 235 18.72 -3.57 6.65
C TYR A 235 20.16 -3.78 6.20
N ARG A 236 20.36 -3.95 4.88
CA ARG A 236 21.70 -4.02 4.28
C ARG A 236 22.58 -2.80 4.61
N HIS A 237 21.97 -1.65 4.88
CA HIS A 237 22.66 -0.38 5.18
C HIS A 237 22.75 -0.07 6.69
N GLY A 238 22.27 -0.95 7.58
CA GLY A 238 22.36 -0.77 9.03
C GLY A 238 21.16 -1.29 9.82
N THR A 239 21.27 -1.22 11.14
CA THR A 239 20.20 -1.59 12.07
C THR A 239 19.39 -0.35 12.46
N GLU A 240 18.07 -0.42 12.33
CA GLU A 240 17.13 0.59 12.79
C GLU A 240 16.34 0.06 13.99
N MET A 241 16.07 0.92 14.97
CA MET A 241 15.15 0.61 16.06
C MET A 241 13.78 1.21 15.74
N ARG A 242 12.87 0.39 15.23
CA ARG A 242 11.48 0.80 14.98
C ARG A 242 10.68 0.79 16.29
N PRO A 243 9.70 1.69 16.44
CA PRO A 243 8.77 1.63 17.56
C PRO A 243 8.07 0.27 17.58
N VAL A 244 7.85 -0.28 18.77
CA VAL A 244 7.08 -1.50 18.93
C VAL A 244 5.60 -1.17 18.81
N LEU A 245 4.88 -1.89 17.96
CA LEU A 245 3.46 -1.70 17.69
C LEU A 245 2.68 -2.95 18.14
N GLY A 246 1.69 -2.80 19.03
CA GLY A 246 0.99 -3.91 19.67
C GLY A 246 1.64 -4.41 20.97
N ASP A 247 0.94 -5.29 21.70
CA ASP A 247 1.32 -5.80 23.03
C ASP A 247 1.67 -7.30 23.07
N GLY A 248 1.76 -7.93 21.90
CA GLY A 248 1.90 -9.37 21.80
C GLY A 248 3.34 -9.88 21.84
N ARG A 249 3.49 -11.18 21.59
CA ARG A 249 4.80 -11.78 21.28
C ARG A 249 5.25 -11.40 19.87
N THR A 250 6.53 -11.60 19.57
CA THR A 250 7.05 -11.52 18.20
C THR A 250 6.23 -12.44 17.27
N PRO A 251 5.90 -12.00 16.04
CA PRO A 251 5.23 -12.84 15.05
C PRO A 251 6.01 -14.11 14.81
N GLN A 252 5.27 -15.21 14.78
CA GLN A 252 5.80 -16.52 14.39
C GLN A 252 5.17 -16.92 13.06
N VAL A 253 5.69 -17.98 12.47
CA VAL A 253 5.23 -18.50 11.19
C VAL A 253 3.68 -18.63 11.08
N PRO A 254 2.94 -19.16 12.08
CA PRO A 254 1.49 -19.25 11.99
C PRO A 254 0.77 -17.89 11.91
N ASP A 255 1.38 -16.83 12.45
CA ASP A 255 0.82 -15.48 12.40
C ASP A 255 0.93 -14.87 11.01
N LEU A 256 1.93 -15.26 10.22
CA LEU A 256 2.04 -14.82 8.84
C LEU A 256 0.85 -15.29 8.01
N ARG A 257 0.43 -16.55 8.17
CA ARG A 257 -0.75 -17.07 7.47
C ARG A 257 -2.03 -16.36 7.91
N ARG A 258 -2.13 -16.02 9.20
CA ARG A 258 -3.23 -15.17 9.73
C ARG A 258 -3.18 -13.77 9.11
N ALA A 259 -2.01 -13.14 9.02
CA ALA A 259 -1.82 -11.83 8.39
C ALA A 259 -2.30 -11.82 6.93
N VAL A 260 -1.92 -12.84 6.14
CA VAL A 260 -2.39 -12.98 4.75
C VAL A 260 -3.91 -13.17 4.68
N ARG A 261 -4.49 -13.98 5.58
CA ARG A 261 -5.95 -14.18 5.64
C ARG A 261 -6.68 -12.86 5.95
N LEU A 262 -6.19 -12.09 6.91
CA LEU A 262 -6.77 -10.79 7.26
C LEU A 262 -6.63 -9.80 6.09
N SER A 263 -5.45 -9.73 5.46
CA SER A 263 -5.20 -8.93 4.26
C SER A 263 -6.21 -9.25 3.16
N ASN A 264 -6.41 -10.52 2.82
CA ASN A 264 -7.42 -10.93 1.83
C ASN A 264 -8.83 -10.45 2.18
N GLY A 265 -9.21 -10.55 3.47
CA GLY A 265 -10.48 -10.04 3.96
C GLY A 265 -10.61 -8.52 3.78
N VAL A 266 -9.58 -7.76 4.14
CA VAL A 266 -9.54 -6.29 3.99
C VAL A 266 -9.60 -5.89 2.52
N GLN A 267 -8.85 -6.55 1.65
CA GLN A 267 -8.86 -6.32 0.21
C GLN A 267 -10.26 -6.55 -0.38
N LEU A 268 -10.91 -7.66 -0.01
CA LEU A 268 -12.27 -7.97 -0.46
C LEU A 268 -13.28 -6.95 0.06
N ALA A 269 -13.22 -6.61 1.35
CA ALA A 269 -14.13 -5.64 1.95
C ALA A 269 -13.98 -4.24 1.33
N ALA A 270 -12.74 -3.80 1.06
CA ALA A 270 -12.47 -2.55 0.36
C ALA A 270 -13.03 -2.57 -1.07
N ALA A 271 -12.88 -3.68 -1.78
CA ALA A 271 -13.40 -3.81 -3.15
C ALA A 271 -14.94 -3.76 -3.17
N VAL A 272 -15.59 -4.45 -2.24
CA VAL A 272 -17.06 -4.41 -2.07
C VAL A 272 -17.51 -2.99 -1.71
N ALA A 273 -16.85 -2.33 -0.76
CA ALA A 273 -17.20 -0.96 -0.37
C ALA A 273 -17.05 0.04 -1.54
N ALA A 274 -15.98 -0.08 -2.32
CA ALA A 274 -15.77 0.73 -3.52
C ALA A 274 -16.86 0.47 -4.58
N ALA A 275 -17.21 -0.79 -4.83
CA ALA A 275 -18.26 -1.17 -5.79
C ALA A 275 -19.64 -0.62 -5.37
N VAL A 276 -20.01 -0.76 -4.09
CA VAL A 276 -21.26 -0.22 -3.54
C VAL A 276 -21.30 1.30 -3.67
N THR A 277 -20.19 1.98 -3.35
CA THR A 277 -20.08 3.44 -3.48
C THR A 277 -20.24 3.88 -4.93
N ALA A 278 -19.55 3.22 -5.86
CA ALA A 278 -19.65 3.50 -7.29
C ALA A 278 -21.08 3.29 -7.81
N TYR A 279 -21.74 2.20 -7.42
CA TYR A 279 -23.12 1.90 -7.79
C TYR A 279 -24.09 2.98 -7.27
N ALA A 280 -24.00 3.35 -5.98
CA ALA A 280 -24.86 4.36 -5.38
C ALA A 280 -24.70 5.75 -6.04
N LEU A 281 -23.47 6.12 -6.41
CA LEU A 281 -23.20 7.35 -7.15
C LEU A 281 -23.75 7.30 -8.58
N GLY A 282 -23.66 6.14 -9.24
CA GLY A 282 -24.25 5.89 -10.55
C GLY A 282 -25.76 6.08 -10.54
N CYS A 283 -26.47 5.43 -9.61
CA CYS A 283 -27.92 5.56 -9.46
C CYS A 283 -28.35 7.01 -9.22
N ARG A 284 -27.62 7.78 -8.41
CA ARG A 284 -27.91 9.21 -8.17
C ARG A 284 -27.74 10.07 -9.41
N ARG A 285 -26.78 9.76 -10.28
CA ARG A 285 -26.57 10.49 -11.54
C ARG A 285 -27.69 10.19 -12.54
N SER A 286 -28.09 8.93 -12.68
CA SER A 286 -29.23 8.56 -13.53
C SER A 286 -30.53 9.22 -13.06
N ALA A 287 -30.82 9.17 -11.76
CA ALA A 287 -32.01 9.82 -11.20
C ALA A 287 -32.04 11.35 -11.38
N ARG A 288 -30.88 12.02 -11.42
CA ARG A 288 -30.80 13.47 -11.72
C ARG A 288 -30.95 13.79 -13.20
N ALA A 289 -30.58 12.87 -14.09
CA ALA A 289 -30.76 13.05 -15.53
C ALA A 289 -32.22 12.86 -15.98
N GLU A 290 -33.04 12.19 -15.17
CA GLU A 290 -34.47 11.93 -15.43
C GLU A 290 -35.43 12.99 -14.89
N LEU A 291 -34.95 14.02 -14.18
CA LEU A 291 -35.79 15.15 -13.74
C LEU A 291 -35.93 16.18 -14.87
N PRO A 292 -37.14 16.43 -15.41
CA PRO A 292 -37.35 17.48 -16.40
C PRO A 292 -37.11 18.87 -15.79
N ALA A 293 -36.52 19.76 -16.59
CA ALA A 293 -36.22 21.16 -16.24
C ALA A 293 -37.47 22.02 -16.05
#